data_AF-A0A7Y1YAE1-F1
#
_entry.id   AF-A0A7Y1YAE1-F1
#
_cell.length_a   1.000
_cell.length_b   1.000
_cell.length_c   1.000
_cell.angle_alpha   90.00
_cell.angle_beta   90.00
_cell.angle_gamma   90.00
#
_symmetry.space_group_name_H-M   'P 1'
#
loop_
_entity.id
_entity.type
_entity.pdbx_description
1 polymer ?
#
loop_
_entity_poly.entity_id
_entity_poly.type
_entity_poly.pdbx_seq_one_letter_code
_entity_poly.pdbx_strand_id
1 'polypeptide(L)'
;MTWTIDPELQAMFMSELSERSARLVEGGQAMVAGEIDDEIIGTMLREGHTIKGTGRVMGFDAVSIAGQQIELLWRRVQSGELEASAELGNAVIGVASVLEDAGAGDPEQGTPELTEALRVLDEALGGPGGGKPKLRAVEPVEEPEPVAAPEELLAADEPVTDEPVTDEPV
;
A
#
# COMPACT_ATOMS: atom_id res chain seq x y z
N MET A 1 11.25 24.67 -13.56
CA MET A 1 9.98 24.17 -14.15
C MET A 1 9.11 23.70 -13.00
N THR A 2 8.00 24.37 -12.73
CA THR A 2 6.98 23.84 -11.81
C THR A 2 6.14 22.83 -12.61
N TRP A 3 6.40 21.54 -12.41
CA TRP A 3 5.50 20.50 -12.92
C TRP A 3 4.24 20.54 -12.06
N THR A 4 3.09 20.77 -12.68
CA THR A 4 1.79 20.65 -12.01
C THR A 4 1.31 19.22 -12.24
N ILE A 5 0.89 18.54 -11.18
CA ILE A 5 0.34 17.18 -11.25
C ILE A 5 -0.98 17.24 -12.03
N ASP A 6 -1.23 16.24 -12.87
CA ASP A 6 -2.49 16.08 -13.58
C ASP A 6 -3.64 15.90 -12.55
N PRO A 7 -4.72 16.70 -12.60
CA PRO A 7 -5.85 16.57 -11.68
C PRO A 7 -6.50 15.18 -11.64
N GLU A 8 -6.54 14.47 -12.76
CA GLU A 8 -7.11 13.11 -12.81
C GLU A 8 -6.20 12.11 -12.09
N LEU A 9 -4.89 12.22 -12.30
CA LEU A 9 -3.90 11.40 -11.58
C LEU A 9 -3.90 11.71 -10.08
N GLN A 10 -4.07 12.99 -9.72
CA GLN A 10 -4.17 13.38 -8.32
C GLN A 10 -5.45 12.80 -7.68
N ALA A 11 -6.59 12.84 -8.35
CA ALA A 11 -7.83 12.26 -7.84
C ALA A 11 -7.72 10.74 -7.66
N MET A 12 -7.10 10.04 -8.61
CA MET A 12 -6.84 8.60 -8.49
C MET A 12 -5.90 8.29 -7.33
N PHE A 13 -4.80 9.04 -7.19
CA PHE A 13 -3.88 8.92 -6.06
C PHE A 13 -4.58 9.11 -4.72
N MET A 14 -5.43 10.14 -4.59
CA MET A 14 -6.18 10.38 -3.36
C MET A 14 -7.16 9.25 -3.03
N SER A 15 -7.84 8.70 -4.05
CA SER A 15 -8.72 7.54 -3.87
C SER A 15 -7.96 6.32 -3.39
N GLU A 16 -6.81 6.02 -4.00
CA GLU A 16 -5.95 4.91 -3.58
C GLU A 16 -5.41 5.13 -2.17
N LEU A 17 -4.96 6.34 -1.84
CA LEU A 17 -4.44 6.68 -0.53
C LEU A 17 -5.49 6.46 0.56
N SER A 18 -6.75 6.85 0.30
CA SER A 18 -7.87 6.61 1.23
C SER A 18 -8.08 5.13 1.48
N GLU A 19 -8.23 4.32 0.43
CA GLU A 19 -8.46 2.88 0.59
C GLU A 19 -7.32 2.19 1.36
N ARG A 20 -6.07 2.56 1.05
CA ARG A 20 -4.90 1.96 1.69
C ARG A 20 -4.77 2.41 3.13
N SER A 21 -5.08 3.68 3.43
CA SER A 21 -5.10 4.18 4.80
C SER A 21 -6.10 3.43 5.67
N ALA A 22 -7.29 3.10 5.14
CA ALA A 22 -8.29 2.29 5.84
C ALA A 22 -7.77 0.89 6.16
N ARG A 23 -7.11 0.22 5.20
CA ARG A 23 -6.48 -1.11 5.43
C ARG A 23 -5.38 -1.03 6.50
N LEU A 24 -4.59 0.04 6.52
CA LEU A 24 -3.58 0.26 7.55
C LEU A 24 -4.19 0.47 8.95
N VAL A 25 -5.33 1.16 9.04
CA VAL A 25 -6.09 1.28 10.28
C VAL A 25 -6.56 -0.09 10.77
N GLU A 26 -7.11 -0.93 9.88
CA GLU A 26 -7.53 -2.30 10.21
C GLU A 26 -6.36 -3.15 10.73
N GLY A 27 -5.20 -3.11 10.07
CA GLY A 27 -4.00 -3.82 10.55
C GLY A 27 -3.50 -3.32 11.90
N GLY A 28 -3.55 -2.00 12.13
CA GLY A 28 -3.25 -1.43 13.45
C GLY A 28 -4.23 -1.88 14.53
N GLN A 29 -5.53 -1.95 14.22
CA GLN A 29 -6.56 -2.46 15.13
C GLN A 29 -6.36 -3.95 15.46
N ALA A 30 -6.02 -4.76 14.47
CA ALA A 30 -5.66 -6.17 14.68
C ALA A 30 -4.45 -6.30 15.61
N MET A 31 -3.43 -5.46 15.44
CA MET A 31 -2.28 -5.41 16.35
C MET A 31 -2.68 -5.05 17.78
N VAL A 32 -3.58 -4.08 17.96
CA VAL A 32 -4.12 -3.71 19.28
C VAL A 32 -4.88 -4.87 19.93
N ALA A 33 -5.65 -5.62 19.15
CA ALA A 33 -6.40 -6.78 19.63
C ALA A 33 -5.52 -8.00 19.91
N GLY A 34 -4.26 -7.99 19.46
CA GLY A 34 -3.39 -9.18 19.49
C GLY A 34 -3.80 -10.25 18.48
N GLU A 35 -4.55 -9.86 17.46
CA GLU A 35 -5.14 -10.71 16.41
C GLU A 35 -4.36 -10.55 15.10
N ILE A 36 -3.02 -10.60 15.17
CA ILE A 36 -2.16 -10.55 13.98
C ILE A 36 -1.66 -11.94 13.62
N ASP A 37 -1.63 -12.23 12.33
CA ASP A 37 -1.01 -13.40 11.72
C ASP A 37 -0.10 -12.99 10.56
N ASP A 38 0.56 -13.98 9.95
CA ASP A 38 1.49 -13.74 8.84
C ASP A 38 0.79 -13.13 7.61
N GLU A 39 -0.51 -13.35 7.43
CA GLU A 39 -1.30 -12.79 6.33
C GLU A 39 -1.54 -11.29 6.54
N ILE A 40 -1.93 -10.88 7.75
CA ILE A 40 -2.09 -9.46 8.11
C ILE A 40 -0.75 -8.75 7.99
N ILE A 41 0.32 -9.32 8.54
CA ILE A 41 1.67 -8.74 8.47
C ILE A 41 2.11 -8.56 7.00
N GLY A 42 1.93 -9.60 6.18
CA GLY A 42 2.26 -9.56 4.75
C GLY A 42 1.45 -8.51 3.99
N THR A 43 0.17 -8.35 4.32
CA THR A 43 -0.70 -7.33 3.74
C THR A 43 -0.22 -5.92 4.10
N MET A 44 0.04 -5.65 5.37
CA MET A 44 0.48 -4.33 5.83
C MET A 44 1.84 -3.91 5.26
N LEU A 45 2.75 -4.86 5.06
CA LEU A 45 4.00 -4.62 4.33
C LEU A 45 3.77 -4.15 2.90
N ARG A 46 2.84 -4.79 2.17
CA ARG A 46 2.50 -4.39 0.79
C ARG A 46 1.81 -3.02 0.76
N GLU A 47 0.93 -2.74 1.73
CA GLU A 47 0.28 -1.43 1.84
C GLU A 47 1.28 -0.30 2.06
N GLY A 48 2.18 -0.43 3.06
CA GLY A 48 3.23 0.55 3.31
C GLY A 48 4.16 0.73 2.11
N HIS A 49 4.57 -0.37 1.46
CA HIS A 49 5.40 -0.32 0.25
C HIS A 49 4.74 0.45 -0.89
N THR A 50 3.44 0.23 -1.11
CA THR A 50 2.72 0.88 -2.20
C THR A 50 2.50 2.37 -1.92
N ILE A 51 2.14 2.74 -0.68
CA ILE A 51 2.01 4.15 -0.29
C ILE A 51 3.35 4.88 -0.46
N LYS A 52 4.46 4.25 -0.04
CA LYS A 52 5.81 4.79 -0.25
C LYS A 52 6.10 5.03 -1.74
N GLY A 53 5.82 4.03 -2.58
CA GLY A 53 6.08 4.11 -4.02
C GLY A 53 5.22 5.17 -4.72
N THR A 54 3.91 5.13 -4.49
CA THR A 54 2.94 6.07 -5.10
C THR A 54 3.18 7.50 -4.62
N GLY A 55 3.41 7.72 -3.33
CA GLY A 55 3.78 9.04 -2.78
C GLY A 55 5.02 9.61 -3.46
N ARG A 56 6.09 8.81 -3.62
CA ARG A 56 7.31 9.24 -4.33
C ARG A 56 7.05 9.59 -5.80
N VAL A 57 6.27 8.78 -6.51
CA VAL A 57 5.95 9.02 -7.93
C VAL A 57 5.13 10.29 -8.10
N MET A 58 4.19 10.54 -7.19
CA MET A 58 3.33 11.72 -7.19
C MET A 58 4.01 12.97 -6.58
N GLY A 59 5.21 12.85 -6.02
CA GLY A 59 5.95 13.95 -5.41
C GLY A 59 5.45 14.35 -4.01
N PHE A 60 4.70 13.47 -3.33
CA PHE A 60 4.29 13.63 -1.94
C PHE A 60 5.30 12.96 -1.02
N ASP A 61 6.41 13.65 -0.74
CA ASP A 61 7.51 13.15 0.09
C ASP A 61 7.05 12.81 1.51
N ALA A 62 6.19 13.63 2.12
CA ALA A 62 5.67 13.37 3.47
C ALA A 62 4.87 12.06 3.53
N VAL A 63 4.01 11.80 2.53
CA VAL A 63 3.26 10.54 2.40
C VAL A 63 4.20 9.37 2.10
N SER A 64 5.21 9.59 1.25
CA SER A 64 6.22 8.57 0.96
C SER A 64 6.99 8.14 2.22
N ILE A 65 7.35 9.09 3.08
CA ILE A 65 8.04 8.83 4.35
C ILE A 65 7.13 8.06 5.29
N ALA A 66 5.85 8.43 5.39
CA ALA A 66 4.90 7.72 6.23
C ALA A 66 4.73 6.25 5.81
N GLY A 67 4.58 5.98 4.50
CA GLY A 67 4.54 4.62 3.96
C GLY A 67 5.81 3.83 4.29
N GLN A 68 6.98 4.46 4.21
CA GLN A 68 8.26 3.83 4.58
C GLN A 68 8.32 3.45 6.06
N GLN A 69 7.91 4.34 6.97
CA GLN A 69 7.96 4.08 8.42
C GLN A 69 7.02 2.95 8.82
N ILE A 70 5.83 2.91 8.23
CA ILE A 70 4.87 1.82 8.41
C ILE A 70 5.45 0.50 7.89
N GLU A 71 6.00 0.47 6.66
CA GLU A 71 6.64 -0.71 6.10
C GLU A 71 7.78 -1.22 7.00
N LEU A 72 8.62 -0.31 7.52
CA LEU A 72 9.72 -0.67 8.41
C LEU A 72 9.23 -1.28 9.73
N LEU A 73 8.18 -0.71 10.33
CA LEU A 73 7.58 -1.25 11.55
C LEU A 73 7.11 -2.69 11.33
N TRP A 74 6.29 -2.94 10.32
CA TRP A 74 5.75 -4.27 10.05
C TRP A 74 6.85 -5.27 9.68
N ARG A 75 7.93 -4.83 9.03
CA ARG A 75 9.11 -5.66 8.75
C ARG A 75 9.82 -6.10 10.03
N ARG A 76 9.96 -5.19 11.00
CA ARG A 76 10.58 -5.50 12.30
C ARG A 76 9.70 -6.40 13.16
N VAL A 77 8.37 -6.28 13.06
CA VAL A 77 7.42 -7.21 13.67
C VAL A 77 7.58 -8.60 13.03
N GLN A 78 7.60 -8.68 11.69
CA GLN A 78 7.78 -9.93 10.95
C GLN A 78 9.09 -10.64 11.30
N SER A 79 10.19 -9.91 11.45
CA SER A 79 11.50 -10.50 11.79
C SER A 79 11.66 -10.85 13.26
N GLY A 80 10.70 -10.47 14.13
CA GLY A 80 10.79 -10.64 15.58
C GLY A 80 11.78 -9.67 16.26
N GLU A 81 12.23 -8.63 15.55
CA GLU A 81 13.04 -7.54 16.11
C GLU A 81 12.22 -6.58 16.99
N LEU A 82 10.92 -6.50 16.74
CA LEU A 82 9.96 -5.68 17.46
C LEU A 82 8.79 -6.56 17.91
N GLU A 83 8.47 -6.55 19.20
CA GLU A 83 7.30 -7.24 19.72
C GLU A 83 6.06 -6.40 19.44
N ALA A 84 5.06 -6.98 18.77
CA ALA A 84 3.79 -6.32 18.51
C ALA A 84 3.10 -5.94 19.83
N SER A 85 2.55 -4.73 19.88
CA SER A 85 1.92 -4.20 21.09
C SER A 85 0.77 -3.27 20.73
N ALA A 86 -0.14 -3.06 21.69
CA ALA A 86 -1.22 -2.09 21.52
C ALA A 86 -0.70 -0.65 21.33
N GLU A 87 0.46 -0.31 21.91
CA GLU A 87 1.09 0.99 21.70
C GLU A 87 1.53 1.19 20.25
N LEU A 88 2.19 0.19 19.65
CA LEU A 88 2.58 0.20 18.24
C LEU A 88 1.37 0.21 17.31
N GLY A 89 0.35 -0.60 17.62
CA GLY A 89 -0.88 -0.64 16.84
C GLY A 89 -1.59 0.72 16.83
N ASN A 90 -1.70 1.38 17.98
CA ASN A 90 -2.26 2.73 18.07
C ASN A 90 -1.42 3.78 17.33
N ALA A 91 -0.09 3.66 17.34
CA ALA A 91 0.78 4.55 16.57
C ALA A 91 0.59 4.39 15.06
N VAL A 92 0.44 3.15 14.57
CA VAL A 92 0.11 2.88 13.15
C VAL A 92 -1.25 3.47 12.79
N ILE A 93 -2.27 3.28 13.63
CA ILE A 93 -3.60 3.88 13.43
C ILE A 93 -3.50 5.41 13.35
N GLY A 94 -2.72 6.02 14.25
CA GLY A 94 -2.52 7.46 14.30
C GLY A 94 -1.95 8.02 13.01
N VAL A 95 -0.91 7.38 12.44
CA VAL A 95 -0.34 7.79 11.15
C VAL A 95 -1.33 7.54 10.02
N ALA A 96 -1.94 6.35 9.96
CA ALA A 96 -2.85 5.99 8.88
C ALA A 96 -4.06 6.93 8.79
N SER A 97 -4.62 7.33 9.93
CA SER A 97 -5.82 8.17 10.00
C SER A 97 -5.63 9.59 9.48
N VAL A 98 -4.39 10.05 9.30
CA VAL A 98 -4.07 11.42 8.84
C VAL A 98 -3.39 11.46 7.46
N LEU A 99 -3.25 10.29 6.81
CA LEU A 99 -2.61 10.20 5.49
C LEU A 99 -3.41 10.91 4.40
N GLU A 100 -4.73 10.81 4.42
CA GLU A 100 -5.60 11.48 3.45
C GLU A 100 -5.45 13.00 3.53
N ASP A 101 -5.48 13.56 4.73
CA ASP A 101 -5.27 14.99 4.94
C ASP A 101 -3.87 15.43 4.50
N ALA A 102 -2.85 14.58 4.71
CA ALA A 102 -1.50 14.84 4.21
C ALA A 102 -1.40 14.80 2.69
N GLY A 103 -2.13 13.92 2.01
CA GLY A 103 -2.23 13.87 0.54
C GLY A 103 -2.95 15.08 -0.06
N ALA A 104 -3.78 15.76 0.72
CA ALA A 104 -4.40 17.03 0.35
C ALA A 104 -3.58 18.26 0.79
N GLY A 105 -2.52 18.07 1.58
CA GLY A 105 -1.68 19.10 2.16
C GLY A 105 -0.47 19.48 1.32
N ASP A 106 0.56 20.02 1.97
CA ASP A 106 1.83 20.33 1.33
C ASP A 106 2.56 19.02 0.93
N PRO A 107 2.97 18.82 -0.33
CA PRO A 107 3.58 17.56 -0.75
C PRO A 107 4.91 17.24 -0.03
N GLU A 108 5.71 18.26 0.29
CA GLU A 108 7.01 18.07 0.94
C GLU A 108 6.88 17.91 2.46
N GLN A 109 6.03 18.74 3.09
CA GLN A 109 5.93 18.84 4.56
C GLN A 109 4.74 18.06 5.15
N GLY A 110 3.74 17.73 4.33
CA GLY A 110 2.49 17.13 4.78
C GLY A 110 1.69 18.09 5.66
N THR A 111 1.08 17.54 6.72
CA THR A 111 0.34 18.29 7.74
C THR A 111 1.05 18.25 9.09
N PRO A 112 0.78 19.22 9.99
CA PRO A 112 1.22 19.14 11.38
C PRO A 112 0.79 17.85 12.08
N GLU A 113 -0.40 17.35 11.76
CA GLU A 113 -0.97 16.12 12.30
C GLU A 113 -0.18 14.89 11.86
N LEU A 114 0.22 14.82 10.58
CA LEU A 114 1.10 13.75 10.09
C LEU A 114 2.47 13.82 10.76
N THR A 115 3.03 15.02 10.90
CA THR A 115 4.32 15.21 11.58
C THR A 115 4.28 14.68 13.01
N GLU A 116 3.23 15.02 13.75
CA GLU A 116 3.04 14.56 15.12
C GLU A 116 2.79 13.05 15.20
N ALA A 117 1.98 12.49 14.31
CA ALA A 117 1.74 11.06 14.25
C ALA A 117 3.03 10.27 13.96
N LEU A 118 3.87 10.76 13.05
CA LEU A 118 5.18 10.16 12.76
C LEU A 118 6.14 10.25 13.95
N ARG A 119 6.09 11.34 14.72
CA ARG A 119 6.86 11.48 15.97
C ARG A 119 6.43 10.42 16.99
N VAL A 120 5.13 10.24 17.20
CA VAL A 120 4.59 9.22 18.11
C VAL A 120 4.99 7.81 17.65
N LEU A 121 4.96 7.54 16.35
CA LEU A 121 5.42 6.28 15.78
C LEU A 121 6.92 6.03 16.04
N ASP A 122 7.77 7.03 15.84
CA ASP A 122 9.21 6.93 16.10
C ASP A 122 9.51 6.66 17.58
N GLU A 123 8.75 7.31 18.48
CA GLU A 123 8.85 7.05 19.93
C GLU A 123 8.44 5.62 20.29
N ALA A 124 7.35 5.12 19.72
CA ALA A 124 6.89 3.75 19.94
C ALA A 124 7.87 2.70 19.39
N LEU A 125 8.62 3.03 18.32
CA LEU A 125 9.72 2.22 17.80
C LEU A 125 10.98 2.22 18.70
N GLY A 126 10.95 3.00 19.79
CA GLY A 126 11.98 3.08 20.82
C GLY A 126 13.07 4.12 20.55
N GLY A 127 12.83 5.08 19.66
CA GLY A 127 13.79 6.09 19.25
C GLY A 127 15.11 5.49 18.72
N PRO A 128 16.19 6.29 18.58
CA PRO A 128 17.50 5.77 18.17
C PRO A 128 18.11 4.92 19.30
N GLY A 129 17.69 3.65 19.42
CA GLY A 129 18.25 2.68 20.37
C GLY A 129 17.33 1.54 20.84
N GLY A 130 16.05 1.51 20.45
CA GLY A 130 15.07 0.54 20.96
C GLY A 130 14.99 -0.77 20.19
N GLY A 131 15.65 -1.82 20.69
CA GLY A 131 15.37 -3.21 20.35
C GLY A 131 16.62 -4.04 20.11
N LYS A 132 17.05 -4.83 21.10
CA LYS A 132 18.06 -5.87 20.87
C LYS A 132 17.40 -7.02 20.09
N PRO A 133 17.98 -7.49 18.97
CA PRO A 133 17.36 -8.50 18.13
C PRO A 133 17.24 -9.84 18.87
N LYS A 134 16.05 -10.45 18.86
CA LYS A 134 15.95 -11.92 18.89
C LYS A 134 15.80 -12.36 17.45
N LEU A 135 16.93 -12.65 16.80
CA LEU A 135 16.94 -13.27 15.48
C LEU A 135 16.23 -14.62 15.58
N ARG A 136 15.00 -14.71 15.06
CA ARG A 136 14.43 -15.96 14.61
C ARG A 136 14.56 -15.97 13.10
N ALA A 137 15.24 -17.00 12.57
CA ALA A 137 15.37 -17.19 11.14
C ALA A 137 13.98 -17.29 10.52
N VAL A 138 13.65 -16.34 9.64
CA VAL A 138 12.44 -16.36 8.82
C VAL A 138 12.75 -17.21 7.59
N GLU A 139 11.96 -18.26 7.35
CA GLU A 139 11.99 -18.95 6.07
C GLU A 139 11.44 -18.00 4.99
N PRO A 140 11.95 -18.05 3.74
CA PRO A 140 11.52 -17.15 2.68
C PRO A 140 10.02 -17.36 2.41
N VAL A 141 9.24 -16.29 2.55
CA VAL A 141 7.89 -16.24 2.00
C VAL A 141 8.02 -16.23 0.47
N GLU A 142 7.49 -17.24 -0.20
CA GLU A 142 7.36 -17.25 -1.66
C GLU A 142 6.54 -16.03 -2.10
N GLU A 143 7.13 -15.24 -2.98
CA GLU A 143 6.49 -14.14 -3.69
C GLU A 143 5.32 -14.71 -4.50
N PRO A 144 4.08 -14.19 -4.37
CA PRO A 144 2.98 -14.66 -5.21
C PRO A 144 3.29 -14.30 -6.66
N GLU A 145 3.21 -15.29 -7.55
CA GLU A 145 3.44 -15.11 -8.98
C GLU A 145 2.55 -13.99 -9.54
N PRO A 146 3.08 -13.17 -10.46
CA PRO A 146 2.29 -12.13 -11.10
C PRO A 146 1.09 -12.76 -11.80
N VAL A 147 -0.12 -12.33 -11.43
CA VAL A 147 -1.35 -12.68 -12.14
C VAL A 147 -1.16 -12.21 -13.58
N ALA A 148 -1.01 -13.16 -14.49
CA ALA A 148 -0.97 -12.91 -15.93
C ALA A 148 -2.26 -12.17 -16.31
N ALA A 149 -2.13 -10.99 -16.89
CA ALA A 149 -3.22 -10.32 -17.57
C ALA A 149 -3.76 -11.25 -18.67
N PRO A 150 -5.08 -11.36 -18.87
CA PRO A 150 -5.62 -12.18 -19.96
C PRO A 150 -5.28 -11.52 -21.31
N GLU A 151 -4.20 -11.99 -21.94
CA GLU A 151 -4.02 -11.92 -23.40
C GLU A 151 -4.89 -13.01 -24.04
N GLU A 152 -6.17 -12.71 -24.34
CA GLU A 152 -6.87 -13.39 -25.43
C GLU A 152 -8.16 -12.67 -25.78
N LEU A 153 -8.11 -11.81 -26.80
CA LEU A 153 -9.28 -11.43 -27.59
C LEU A 153 -8.90 -10.80 -28.93
N LEU A 154 -7.96 -11.42 -29.67
CA LEU A 154 -7.74 -11.11 -31.09
C LEU A 154 -7.29 -12.35 -31.88
N ALA A 155 -8.21 -13.27 -32.13
CA ALA A 155 -8.21 -14.25 -33.23
C ALA A 155 -9.65 -14.80 -33.34
N ALA A 156 -10.29 -15.01 -34.49
CA ALA A 156 -9.91 -14.86 -35.87
C ALA A 156 -11.20 -14.71 -36.72
N ASP A 157 -11.01 -14.06 -37.86
CA ASP A 157 -11.70 -14.19 -39.15
C ASP A 157 -12.61 -15.44 -39.31
N GLU A 158 -13.92 -15.23 -39.50
CA GLU A 158 -14.83 -16.29 -39.99
C GLU A 158 -14.89 -16.26 -41.52
N PRO A 159 -14.54 -17.34 -42.24
CA PRO A 159 -14.85 -17.44 -43.65
C PRO A 159 -16.33 -17.78 -43.81
N VAL A 160 -17.13 -16.80 -44.26
CA VAL A 160 -18.48 -17.06 -44.77
C VAL A 160 -18.35 -17.94 -46.01
N THR A 161 -18.82 -19.17 -45.88
CA THR A 161 -19.06 -20.08 -47.00
C THR A 161 -20.35 -19.65 -47.68
N ASP A 162 -20.24 -19.14 -48.90
CA ASP A 162 -21.39 -18.89 -49.77
C ASP A 162 -21.37 -19.92 -50.90
N GLU A 163 -22.44 -20.73 -50.97
CA GLU A 163 -23.12 -21.26 -52.15
C GLU A 163 -23.90 -22.55 -51.78
N PRO A 164 -24.99 -22.93 -52.49
CA PRO A 164 -25.78 -22.18 -53.48
C PRO A 164 -27.30 -22.25 -53.19
N VAL A 165 -28.07 -21.28 -53.70
CA VAL A 165 -29.51 -21.49 -53.97
C VAL A 165 -29.78 -21.13 -55.43
N THR A 166 -30.02 -22.18 -56.20
CA THR A 166 -30.62 -22.14 -57.53
C THR A 166 -32.03 -21.57 -57.47
N ASP A 167 -32.33 -20.58 -58.31
CA ASP A 167 -33.67 -20.42 -58.88
C ASP A 167 -33.58 -19.59 -60.20
N GLU A 168 -33.66 -20.29 -61.34
CA GLU A 168 -34.28 -19.74 -62.57
C GLU A 168 -35.80 -19.92 -62.41
N PRO A 169 -36.71 -19.09 -63.00
CA PRO A 169 -36.58 -18.48 -64.33
C PRO A 169 -37.25 -17.07 -64.52
N VAL A 170 -36.95 -16.38 -65.63
CA VAL A 170 -37.91 -15.76 -66.60
C VAL A 170 -37.20 -15.58 -67.94
#